data_AF-A0AAU3ED80-F1
#
_entry.id   AF-A0AAU3ED80-F1
#
_cell.length_a   1.000
_cell.length_b   1.000
_cell.length_c   1.000
_cell.angle_alpha   90.00
_cell.angle_beta   90.00
_cell.angle_gamma   90.00
#
_symmetry.space_group_name_H-M   'P 1'
#
loop_
_entity.id
_entity.type
_entity.pdbx_description
1 polymer ?
#
loop_
_entity_poly.entity_id
_entity_poly.type
_entity_poly.pdbx_seq_one_letter_code
_entity_poly.pdbx_strand_id
1 'polypeptide(L)'
;MSETPLDAARASSLRLLPWAGPEGRPCYLSTDGRGPVARLADNMEAVQLGMGTQLLGHARSLVAEQGVSADEFRYLAARLTESLRDVLRVAESRGRRLRACGEEAAEADCDDL
;
A
#
# COMPACT_ATOMS: atom_id res chain seq x y z
N MET A 1 -29.50 -23.34 -19.69
CA MET A 1 -28.03 -23.20 -19.70
C MET A 1 -27.70 -22.43 -18.45
N SER A 2 -27.11 -23.13 -17.48
CA SER A 2 -26.90 -22.67 -16.12
C SER A 2 -25.85 -21.55 -16.09
N GLU A 3 -26.27 -20.35 -15.73
CA GLU A 3 -25.36 -19.24 -15.43
C GLU A 3 -24.62 -19.60 -14.15
N THR A 4 -23.29 -19.58 -14.22
CA THR A 4 -22.42 -19.99 -13.10
C THR A 4 -22.22 -18.78 -12.19
N PRO A 5 -22.33 -18.89 -10.86
CA PRO A 5 -22.02 -17.82 -9.91
C PRO A 5 -20.49 -17.64 -9.74
N LEU A 6 -19.73 -17.72 -10.84
CA LEU A 6 -18.27 -17.65 -10.87
C LEU A 6 -17.74 -16.28 -11.29
N ASP A 7 -18.62 -15.36 -11.68
CA ASP A 7 -18.24 -13.98 -12.05
C ASP A 7 -18.26 -13.02 -10.85
N ALA A 8 -19.06 -13.28 -9.81
CA ALA A 8 -19.09 -12.46 -8.59
C ALA A 8 -17.78 -12.59 -7.77
N ALA A 9 -17.11 -13.74 -7.83
CA ALA A 9 -15.80 -13.97 -7.19
C ALA A 9 -14.64 -13.17 -7.85
N ARG A 10 -14.90 -12.39 -8.92
CA ARG A 10 -13.90 -11.57 -9.63
C ARG A 10 -13.81 -10.13 -9.12
N ALA A 11 -14.59 -9.75 -8.11
CA ALA A 11 -14.71 -8.36 -7.64
C ALA A 11 -13.55 -7.82 -6.77
N SER A 12 -12.36 -8.44 -6.76
CA SER A 12 -11.11 -7.82 -6.28
C SER A 12 -10.04 -7.63 -7.37
N SER A 13 -10.43 -7.46 -8.63
CA SER A 13 -9.51 -7.79 -9.74
C SER A 13 -8.32 -6.87 -9.96
N LEU A 14 -8.11 -5.76 -9.22
CA LEU A 14 -6.92 -4.89 -9.38
C LEU A 14 -6.36 -4.37 -8.04
N ARG A 15 -5.21 -4.91 -7.63
CA ARG A 15 -4.41 -4.43 -6.50
C ARG A 15 -3.39 -3.38 -6.96
N LEU A 16 -3.41 -2.19 -6.35
CA LEU A 16 -2.32 -1.21 -6.48
C LEU A 16 -1.03 -1.78 -5.84
N LEU A 17 0.06 -1.84 -6.59
CA LEU A 17 1.34 -2.36 -6.10
C LEU A 17 2.12 -1.28 -5.33
N PRO A 18 2.88 -1.63 -4.26
CA PRO A 18 3.60 -0.65 -3.43
C PRO A 18 4.84 -0.06 -4.10
N TRP A 19 5.20 -0.53 -5.30
CA TRP A 19 6.19 0.09 -6.17
C TRP A 19 5.52 0.81 -7.34
N ALA A 20 6.22 1.81 -7.87
CA ALA A 20 5.84 2.48 -9.10
C ALA A 20 6.28 1.67 -10.33
N GLY A 21 5.57 1.87 -11.42
CA GLY A 21 5.99 1.44 -12.75
C GLY A 21 6.98 2.41 -13.38
N PRO A 22 7.28 2.19 -14.67
CA PRO A 22 8.03 3.13 -15.47
C PRO A 22 7.47 4.56 -15.32
N GLU A 23 8.38 5.54 -15.31
CA GLU A 23 8.08 6.96 -15.16
C GLU A 23 7.31 7.33 -13.86
N GLY A 24 7.36 6.48 -12.83
CA GLY A 24 6.68 6.73 -11.56
C GLY A 24 5.17 6.47 -11.60
N ARG A 25 4.65 5.86 -12.67
CA ARG A 25 3.20 5.61 -12.83
C ARG A 25 2.68 4.54 -11.86
N PRO A 26 1.40 4.60 -11.45
CA PRO A 26 0.80 3.53 -10.66
C PRO A 26 0.82 2.18 -11.39
N CYS A 27 1.30 1.14 -10.73
CA CYS A 27 1.21 -0.25 -11.21
C CYS A 27 0.09 -1.00 -10.51
N TYR A 28 -0.65 -1.81 -11.28
CA TYR A 28 -1.74 -2.65 -10.78
C TYR A 28 -1.47 -4.12 -11.09
N LEU A 29 -1.87 -4.99 -10.17
CA LEU A 29 -1.82 -6.43 -10.30
C LEU A 29 -3.26 -6.96 -10.34
N SER A 30 -3.59 -7.77 -11.33
CA SER A 30 -4.82 -8.56 -11.28
C SER A 30 -4.64 -9.80 -10.43
N THR A 31 -5.38 -9.89 -9.33
CA THR A 31 -5.20 -10.93 -8.30
C THR A 31 -6.46 -11.06 -7.45
N ASP A 32 -6.69 -12.26 -6.94
CA ASP A 32 -7.64 -12.60 -5.87
C ASP A 32 -7.01 -12.43 -4.47
N GLY A 33 -5.91 -11.68 -4.38
CA GLY A 33 -5.10 -11.53 -3.17
C GLY A 33 -4.10 -12.65 -2.93
N ARG A 34 -4.06 -13.70 -3.77
CA ARG A 34 -3.12 -14.82 -3.65
C ARG A 34 -2.05 -14.80 -4.73
N GLY A 35 -1.01 -15.61 -4.52
CA GLY A 35 0.07 -15.84 -5.48
C GLY A 35 1.38 -15.08 -5.19
N PRO A 36 2.45 -15.37 -5.96
CA PRO A 36 3.80 -14.87 -5.67
C PRO A 36 3.93 -13.35 -5.67
N VAL A 37 3.27 -12.66 -6.61
CA VAL A 37 3.35 -11.20 -6.72
C VAL A 37 2.56 -10.50 -5.61
N ALA A 38 1.43 -11.07 -5.20
CA ALA A 38 0.68 -10.57 -4.05
C ALA A 38 1.53 -10.65 -2.76
N ARG A 39 2.20 -11.79 -2.51
CA ARG A 39 3.14 -11.92 -1.39
C ARG A 39 4.34 -10.98 -1.49
N LEU A 40 4.87 -10.78 -2.70
CA LEU A 40 5.95 -9.81 -2.91
C LEU A 40 5.47 -8.39 -2.56
N ALA A 41 4.25 -8.03 -2.95
CA ALA A 41 3.63 -6.78 -2.56
C ALA A 41 3.48 -6.66 -1.04
N ASP A 42 3.04 -7.70 -0.34
CA ASP A 42 2.96 -7.68 1.13
C ASP A 42 4.33 -7.47 1.79
N ASN A 43 5.35 -8.17 1.30
CA ASN A 43 6.73 -8.01 1.79
C ASN A 43 7.26 -6.60 1.54
N MET A 44 7.02 -6.03 0.35
CA MET A 44 7.47 -4.68 0.04
C MET A 44 6.72 -3.62 0.85
N GLU A 45 5.41 -3.78 1.08
CA GLU A 45 4.65 -2.95 2.01
C GLU A 45 5.30 -3.00 3.41
N ALA A 46 5.62 -4.19 3.91
CA ALA A 46 6.25 -4.35 5.23
C ALA A 46 7.64 -3.69 5.32
N VAL A 47 8.47 -3.86 4.30
CA VAL A 47 9.80 -3.24 4.21
C VAL A 47 9.70 -1.71 4.18
N GLN A 48 8.81 -1.15 3.34
CA GLN A 48 8.59 0.31 3.27
C GLN A 48 8.12 0.89 4.60
N LEU A 49 7.16 0.25 5.28
CA LEU A 49 6.69 0.68 6.59
C LEU A 49 7.77 0.57 7.67
N GLY A 50 8.59 -0.49 7.63
CA GLY A 50 9.73 -0.66 8.52
C GLY A 50 10.79 0.44 8.34
N MET A 51 11.16 0.73 7.10
CA MET A 51 12.08 1.83 6.78
C MET A 51 11.53 3.19 7.23
N GLY A 52 10.23 3.45 7.01
CA GLY A 52 9.59 4.68 7.49
C GLY A 52 9.60 4.81 9.01
N THR A 53 9.41 3.70 9.73
CA THR A 53 9.50 3.67 11.19
C THR A 53 10.91 4.01 11.67
N GLN A 54 11.95 3.42 11.05
CA GLN A 54 13.34 3.70 11.38
C GLN A 54 13.72 5.17 11.09
N LEU A 55 13.32 5.68 9.92
CA LEU A 55 13.56 7.07 9.53
C LEU A 55 12.88 8.05 10.49
N LEU A 56 11.64 7.77 10.89
CA LEU A 56 10.93 8.60 11.87
C LEU A 56 11.65 8.60 13.24
N GLY A 57 12.21 7.47 13.65
CA GLY A 57 13.06 7.39 14.84
C GLY A 57 14.29 8.30 14.73
N HIS A 58 15.02 8.22 13.62
CA HIS A 58 16.17 9.08 13.37
C HIS A 58 15.80 10.57 13.32
N ALA A 59 14.69 10.91 12.66
CA ALA A 59 14.19 12.27 12.59
C ALA A 59 13.91 12.87 13.97
N ARG A 60 13.31 12.08 14.88
CA ARG A 60 13.04 12.53 16.26
C ARG A 60 14.33 12.82 17.02
N SER A 61 15.35 11.98 16.86
CA SER A 61 16.66 12.21 17.50
C SER A 61 17.34 13.47 16.96
N LEU A 62 17.36 13.64 15.64
CA LEU A 62 18.04 14.76 14.98
C LEU A 62 17.35 16.10 15.26
N VAL A 63 16.01 16.14 15.33
CA VAL A 63 15.27 17.36 15.72
C VAL A 63 15.55 17.78 17.18
N ALA A 64 15.91 16.85 18.06
CA ALA A 64 16.25 17.13 19.45
C ALA A 64 17.71 17.59 19.65
N GLU A 65 18.56 17.43 18.64
CA GLU A 65 19.98 17.75 18.71
C GLU A 65 20.25 19.24 18.48
N GLN A 66 21.13 19.82 19.30
CA GLN A 66 21.58 21.19 19.11
C GLN A 66 22.72 21.24 18.10
N GLY A 67 22.66 22.16 17.14
CA GLY A 67 23.76 22.40 16.20
C GLY A 67 23.71 21.60 14.89
N VAL A 68 22.60 20.91 14.61
CA VAL A 68 22.40 20.27 13.30
C VAL A 68 22.43 21.30 12.17
N SER A 69 23.17 21.00 11.12
CA SER A 69 23.32 21.88 9.97
C SER A 69 22.04 21.97 9.11
N ALA A 70 21.91 23.06 8.36
CA ALA A 70 20.80 23.21 7.42
C ALA A 70 20.78 22.12 6.33
N ASP A 71 21.95 21.61 5.94
CA ASP A 71 22.05 20.56 4.92
C ASP A 71 21.59 19.20 5.44
N GLU A 72 21.91 18.85 6.69
CA GLU A 72 21.39 17.65 7.35
C GLU A 72 19.86 17.71 7.49
N PHE A 73 19.32 18.89 7.84
CA PHE A 73 17.86 19.09 7.88
C PHE A 73 17.20 18.95 6.50
N ARG A 74 17.79 19.52 5.43
CA ARG A 74 17.27 19.37 4.07
C ARG A 74 17.29 17.93 3.61
N TYR A 75 18.38 17.21 3.90
CA TYR A 75 18.50 15.78 3.61
C TYR A 75 17.41 14.99 4.34
N LEU A 76 17.25 15.21 5.65
CA LEU A 76 16.23 14.53 6.44
C LEU A 76 14.81 14.83 5.90
N ALA A 77 14.50 16.08 5.57
CA ALA A 77 13.21 16.47 5.01
C ALA A 77 12.93 15.78 3.66
N ALA A 78 13.95 15.63 2.80
CA ALA A 78 13.83 14.90 1.54
C ALA A 78 13.53 13.41 1.79
N ARG A 79 14.27 12.76 2.70
CA ARG A 79 14.04 11.35 3.06
C ARG A 79 12.64 11.15 3.66
N LEU A 80 12.18 12.06 4.52
CA LEU A 80 10.84 12.00 5.11
C LEU A 80 9.74 12.15 4.05
N THR A 81 9.95 13.04 3.08
CA THR A 81 9.01 13.25 1.97
C THR A 81 8.89 11.99 1.10
N GLU A 82 10.02 11.34 0.78
CA GLU A 82 10.02 10.06 0.06
C GLU A 82 9.30 8.96 0.84
N SER A 83 9.64 8.79 2.13
CA SER A 83 9.02 7.76 2.97
C SER A 83 7.52 7.99 3.15
N LEU A 84 7.07 9.25 3.30
CA LEU A 84 5.66 9.58 3.41
C LEU A 84 4.90 9.23 2.12
N ARG A 85 5.50 9.48 0.95
CA ARG A 85 4.91 9.06 -0.33
C ARG A 85 4.70 7.55 -0.38
N ASP A 86 5.69 6.77 0.06
CA ASP A 86 5.60 5.31 0.09
C ASP A 86 4.50 4.85 1.06
N VAL A 87 4.45 5.41 2.27
CA VAL A 87 3.41 5.10 3.28
C VAL A 87 2.01 5.41 2.75
N LEU A 88 1.81 6.55 2.09
CA LEU A 88 0.52 6.92 1.50
C LEU A 88 0.11 5.93 0.41
N ARG A 89 1.06 5.45 -0.41
CA ARG A 89 0.80 4.43 -1.43
C ARG A 89 0.39 3.09 -0.81
N VAL A 90 1.05 2.66 0.26
CA VAL A 90 0.69 1.45 1.01
C VAL A 90 -0.72 1.59 1.61
N ALA A 91 -1.01 2.75 2.22
CA ALA A 91 -2.32 3.04 2.81
C ALA A 91 -3.44 3.01 1.75
N GLU A 92 -3.21 3.61 0.59
CA GLU A 92 -4.16 3.57 -0.53
C GLU A 92 -4.40 2.13 -1.01
N SER A 93 -3.32 1.36 -1.22
CA SER A 93 -3.42 -0.03 -1.67
C SER A 93 -4.25 -0.87 -0.70
N ARG A 94 -3.95 -0.79 0.61
CA ARG A 94 -4.71 -1.50 1.66
C ARG A 94 -6.15 -1.03 1.73
N GLY A 95 -6.39 0.28 1.66
CA GLY A 95 -7.73 0.87 1.70
C GLY A 95 -8.61 0.44 0.52
N ARG A 96 -8.03 0.21 -0.68
CA ARG A 96 -8.76 -0.35 -1.83
C ARG A 96 -9.13 -1.82 -1.60
N ARG A 97 -8.20 -2.62 -1.08
CA ARG A 97 -8.46 -4.05 -0.78
C ARG A 97 -9.52 -4.24 0.32
N LEU A 98 -9.51 -3.38 1.34
CA LEU A 98 -10.51 -3.43 2.42
C LEU A 98 -11.93 -3.11 1.91
N ARG A 99 -12.07 -2.14 0.99
CA ARG A 99 -13.37 -1.80 0.39
C ARG A 99 -13.89 -2.91 -0.50
N ALA A 100 -13.05 -3.49 -1.36
CA ALA A 100 -13.43 -4.62 -2.21
C ALA A 100 -13.95 -5.81 -1.39
N CYS A 101 -13.27 -6.14 -0.28
CA CYS A 101 -13.72 -7.22 0.60
C CYS A 101 -15.04 -6.90 1.34
N GLY A 102 -15.31 -5.63 1.67
CA GLY A 102 -16.57 -5.20 2.28
C GLY A 102 -17.76 -5.20 1.33
N GLU A 103 -17.53 -4.92 0.05
CA GLU A 103 -18.55 -4.99 -1.01
C GLU A 103 -18.96 -6.46 -1.28
N GLU A 104 -17.99 -7.39 -1.34
CA GLU A 104 -18.26 -8.84 -1.46
C GLU A 104 -19.10 -9.39 -0.28
N ALA A 105 -18.89 -8.89 0.94
CA ALA A 105 -19.66 -9.32 2.11
C ALA A 105 -21.10 -8.78 2.13
N ALA A 106 -21.35 -7.62 1.51
CA ALA A 106 -22.69 -7.03 1.42
C ALA A 106 -23.54 -7.66 0.29
N GLU A 107 -22.89 -8.11 -0.78
CA GLU A 107 -23.56 -8.76 -1.91
C GLU A 107 -23.99 -10.20 -1.55
N ALA A 108 -23.26 -10.89 -0.68
CA ALA A 108 -23.60 -12.22 -0.17
C ALA A 108 -24.84 -12.27 0.74
N ASP A 109 -25.28 -11.13 1.28
CA ASP A 109 -26.43 -11.04 2.21
C ASP A 109 -27.75 -10.73 1.49
N CYS A 110 -27.71 -10.33 0.21
CA CYS A 110 -28.89 -9.93 -0.57
C CYS A 110 -29.49 -11.04 -1.44
N ASP A 111 -28.86 -12.23 -1.53
CA ASP A 111 -29.25 -13.32 -2.43
C ASP A 111 -30.15 -14.38 -1.75
N ASP A 112 -30.69 -14.07 -0.56
CA ASP A 112 -31.49 -14.99 0.28
C ASP A 112 -32.93 -14.46 0.60
N LEU A 113 -33.46 -13.52 -0.20
CA LEU A 113 -34.86 -13.02 -0.14
C LEU A 113 -35.59 -13.14 -1.48
#